data_AF-F5TA32-F1
#
_entry.id   AF-F5TA32-F1
#
_cell.length_a   1.000
_cell.length_b   1.000
_cell.length_c   1.000
_cell.angle_alpha   90.00
_cell.angle_beta   90.00
_cell.angle_gamma   90.00
#
_symmetry.space_group_name_H-M   'P 1'
#
loop_
_entity.id
_entity.type
_entity.pdbx_description
1 polymer ?
#
loop_
_entity_poly.entity_id
_entity_poly.type
_entity_poly.pdbx_seq_one_letter_code
_entity_poly.pdbx_strand_id
1 'polypeptide(L)'
;MFKDKKNQNGIEKKNRFAEHGKGFVSALLLCFTIGVFSLASGVSVKAAEGWVNREGSWYYYPSTEEEHYTGWIRSEDSGRWYYIVDGQMQTGWASWKGKWYFLNADGGMAEKQWVGNFYVGEDGAVLTNTETPDGWKLSGNGSYLLKGKPTEELNEKTARYIKVLMEHPDARAVFDSPSQLVMENGNGYPFVIFKKMSLYDSKTSELLYEGDAGFHRNAVLEYYDGEELKLMQTMDFMQHHYLSGKQVLIDPAGLITYVVGEKR
;
A
#
# COMPACT_ATOMS: atom_id res chain seq x y z
N MET A 1 -62.60 -5.95 57.67
CA MET A 1 -63.12 -7.33 57.79
C MET A 1 -62.77 -8.05 56.49
N PHE A 2 -62.34 -9.31 56.61
CA PHE A 2 -61.83 -10.24 55.58
C PHE A 2 -60.32 -10.29 55.29
N LYS A 3 -59.92 -11.54 55.05
CA LYS A 3 -58.66 -12.25 55.26
C LYS A 3 -58.15 -12.81 53.91
N ASP A 4 -56.91 -13.31 53.95
CA ASP A 4 -56.34 -14.41 53.12
C ASP A 4 -55.97 -14.03 51.66
N LYS A 5 -54.92 -14.55 50.99
CA LYS A 5 -53.86 -15.55 51.26
C LYS A 5 -52.83 -15.56 50.09
N LYS A 6 -51.62 -16.07 50.39
CA LYS A 6 -50.66 -16.89 49.57
C LYS A 6 -49.90 -16.24 48.39
N ASN A 7 -48.55 -16.18 48.43
CA ASN A 7 -47.48 -17.18 48.06
C ASN A 7 -47.00 -16.90 46.61
N GLN A 8 -45.72 -16.79 46.19
CA GLN A 8 -44.55 -17.68 46.36
C GLN A 8 -43.24 -17.02 45.81
N ASN A 9 -42.09 -17.51 46.34
CA ASN A 9 -40.73 -17.67 45.74
C ASN A 9 -39.97 -16.41 45.27
N GLY A 10 -38.82 -15.98 45.83
CA GLY A 10 -37.52 -16.66 46.05
C GLY A 10 -36.59 -16.35 44.86
N ILE A 11 -35.34 -15.87 44.90
CA ILE A 11 -34.22 -15.85 45.86
C ILE A 11 -33.21 -14.80 45.34
N GLU A 12 -32.63 -13.97 46.21
CA GLU A 12 -31.27 -13.41 46.03
C GLU A 12 -30.70 -13.11 47.42
N LYS A 13 -29.54 -13.68 47.77
CA LYS A 13 -28.77 -13.23 48.92
C LYS A 13 -27.33 -12.92 48.54
N LYS A 14 -27.03 -11.67 48.80
CA LYS A 14 -25.79 -10.93 48.64
C LYS A 14 -24.97 -11.07 49.93
N ASN A 15 -23.64 -11.16 49.76
CA ASN A 15 -22.65 -10.29 50.40
C ASN A 15 -22.22 -10.49 51.89
N ARG A 16 -20.87 -10.63 52.05
CA ARG A 16 -19.93 -9.89 52.95
C ARG A 16 -19.09 -10.68 53.98
N PHE A 17 -17.77 -10.46 53.84
CA PHE A 17 -16.71 -10.08 54.82
C PHE A 17 -16.54 -10.83 56.15
N ALA A 18 -15.29 -11.22 56.45
CA ALA A 18 -14.44 -10.53 57.45
C ALA A 18 -13.03 -11.15 57.57
N GLU A 19 -12.02 -10.29 57.70
CA GLU A 19 -10.60 -10.57 58.01
C GLU A 19 -10.36 -10.90 59.50
N HIS A 20 -9.22 -11.52 59.84
CA HIS A 20 -8.43 -11.21 61.06
C HIS A 20 -6.99 -11.79 61.02
N GLY A 21 -5.99 -10.92 60.80
CA GLY A 21 -4.90 -10.56 61.74
C GLY A 21 -3.84 -11.55 62.30
N LYS A 22 -2.56 -11.24 61.95
CA LYS A 22 -1.34 -11.07 62.79
C LYS A 22 -0.39 -12.25 63.15
N GLY A 23 0.87 -12.17 62.64
CA GLY A 23 2.07 -11.96 63.48
C GLY A 23 3.21 -13.03 63.58
N PHE A 24 4.46 -12.57 63.34
CA PHE A 24 5.78 -12.94 63.93
C PHE A 24 6.82 -13.87 63.21
N VAL A 25 7.83 -13.19 62.61
CA VAL A 25 9.32 -13.25 62.76
C VAL A 25 10.09 -14.60 62.87
N SER A 26 11.04 -14.85 61.97
CA SER A 26 12.50 -14.98 62.26
C SER A 26 13.35 -15.30 61.02
N ALA A 27 14.50 -14.63 60.90
CA ALA A 27 15.52 -14.76 59.87
C ALA A 27 16.52 -15.90 60.14
N LEU A 28 17.18 -16.42 59.09
CA LEU A 28 18.62 -16.72 59.12
C LEU A 28 19.18 -16.82 57.69
N LEU A 29 20.22 -16.03 57.42
CA LEU A 29 21.05 -16.02 56.20
C LEU A 29 22.10 -17.13 56.31
N LEU A 30 22.36 -17.88 55.23
CA LEU A 30 23.73 -18.31 54.89
C LEU A 30 23.85 -18.61 53.40
N CYS A 31 24.63 -17.78 52.72
CA CYS A 31 25.01 -17.91 51.33
C CYS A 31 25.99 -19.09 51.15
N PHE A 32 25.73 -19.94 50.16
CA PHE A 32 26.79 -20.59 49.39
C PHE A 32 26.45 -20.47 47.91
N THR A 33 27.26 -19.68 47.24
CA THR A 33 27.25 -19.42 45.80
C THR A 33 27.55 -20.71 45.03
N ILE A 34 26.64 -21.15 44.18
CA ILE A 34 26.97 -22.00 43.04
C ILE A 34 26.27 -21.44 41.81
N GLY A 35 27.09 -20.90 40.91
CA GLY A 35 26.88 -20.94 39.47
C GLY A 35 25.58 -20.37 38.94
N VAL A 36 25.59 -19.07 38.68
CA VAL A 36 24.82 -18.52 37.56
C VAL A 36 25.39 -19.14 36.28
N PHE A 37 24.71 -20.16 35.76
CA PHE A 37 24.67 -20.38 34.32
C PHE A 37 23.20 -20.25 33.92
N SER A 38 22.77 -18.99 33.86
CA SER A 38 21.58 -18.66 33.09
C SER A 38 21.93 -18.99 31.64
N LEU A 39 21.56 -20.20 31.19
CA LEU A 39 21.16 -20.35 29.80
C LEU A 39 19.89 -19.51 29.69
N ALA A 40 20.06 -18.21 29.50
CA ALA A 40 19.10 -17.46 28.74
C ALA A 40 19.14 -18.13 27.37
N SER A 41 18.29 -19.14 27.18
CA SER A 41 17.83 -19.50 25.85
C SER A 41 17.35 -18.18 25.28
N GLY A 42 18.17 -17.56 24.44
CA GLY A 42 17.70 -16.50 23.57
C GLY A 42 16.48 -17.12 22.91
N VAL A 43 15.29 -16.63 23.25
CA VAL A 43 14.15 -16.82 22.38
C VAL A 43 14.57 -16.08 21.12
N SER A 44 15.21 -16.79 20.20
CA SER A 44 15.28 -16.36 18.83
C SER A 44 13.82 -16.36 18.43
N VAL A 45 13.21 -15.18 18.42
CA VAL A 45 11.99 -14.97 17.65
C VAL A 45 12.46 -15.21 16.23
N LYS A 46 12.35 -16.45 15.75
CA LYS A 46 12.59 -16.76 14.35
C LYS A 46 11.61 -15.87 13.60
N ALA A 47 12.12 -14.95 12.77
CA ALA A 47 11.26 -14.24 11.83
C ALA A 47 10.44 -15.32 11.09
N ALA A 48 9.12 -15.18 11.06
CA ALA A 48 8.30 -16.15 10.37
C ALA A 48 8.66 -16.11 8.88
N GLU A 49 9.06 -17.25 8.33
CA GLU A 49 9.24 -17.41 6.88
C GLU A 49 7.85 -17.39 6.23
N GLY A 50 7.76 -16.77 5.06
CA GLY A 50 6.52 -16.62 4.30
C GLY A 50 5.75 -15.33 4.64
N TRP A 51 4.42 -15.44 4.55
CA TRP A 51 3.51 -14.28 4.64
C TRP A 51 3.29 -13.83 6.09
N VAL A 52 3.44 -12.53 6.32
CA VAL A 52 3.21 -11.89 7.63
C VAL A 52 2.35 -10.65 7.44
N ASN A 53 1.22 -10.56 8.16
CA ASN A 53 0.43 -9.33 8.20
C ASN A 53 0.94 -8.43 9.35
N ARG A 54 1.34 -7.21 9.03
CA ARG A 54 1.74 -6.17 9.97
C ARG A 54 0.83 -4.97 9.77
N GLU A 55 -0.06 -4.74 10.74
CA GLU A 55 -0.94 -3.56 10.78
C GLU A 55 -1.76 -3.38 9.48
N GLY A 56 -2.24 -4.49 8.90
CA GLY A 56 -3.04 -4.49 7.67
C GLY A 56 -2.24 -4.58 6.37
N SER A 57 -0.92 -4.38 6.41
CA SER A 57 -0.02 -4.61 5.28
C SER A 57 0.52 -6.03 5.28
N TRP A 58 0.55 -6.68 4.12
CA TRP A 58 1.15 -8.00 3.96
C TRP A 58 2.62 -7.88 3.55
N TYR A 59 3.46 -8.68 4.20
CA TYR A 59 4.88 -8.82 3.91
C TYR A 59 5.20 -10.28 3.58
N TYR A 60 6.22 -10.51 2.77
CA TYR A 60 6.70 -11.84 2.43
C TYR A 60 8.20 -11.96 2.66
N TYR A 61 8.58 -12.94 3.48
CA TYR A 61 9.97 -13.24 3.84
C TYR A 61 10.39 -14.60 3.28
N PRO A 62 11.17 -14.68 2.18
CA PRO A 62 11.60 -15.96 1.63
C PRO A 62 12.50 -16.75 2.59
N SER A 63 13.20 -16.06 3.49
CA SER A 63 13.95 -16.65 4.59
C SER A 63 14.05 -15.68 5.77
N THR A 64 14.50 -16.17 6.93
CA THR A 64 14.78 -15.31 8.10
C THR A 64 15.94 -14.34 7.92
N GLU A 65 16.71 -14.48 6.83
CA GLU A 65 17.89 -13.65 6.55
C GLU A 65 17.63 -12.64 5.41
N GLU A 66 16.48 -12.71 4.75
CA GLU A 66 16.15 -11.91 3.57
C GLU A 66 14.86 -11.12 3.81
N GLU A 67 14.99 -10.00 4.53
CA GLU A 67 13.86 -9.13 4.87
C GLU A 67 13.43 -8.21 3.71
N HIS A 68 14.27 -8.06 2.68
CA HIS A 68 14.13 -7.07 1.61
C HIS A 68 13.89 -7.69 0.23
N TYR A 69 13.10 -8.78 0.17
CA TYR A 69 12.82 -9.47 -1.10
C TYR A 69 12.07 -8.57 -2.09
N THR A 70 12.49 -8.57 -3.36
CA THR A 70 11.80 -7.89 -4.45
C THR A 70 11.63 -8.84 -5.63
N GLY A 71 10.38 -9.14 -6.00
CA GLY A 71 10.09 -10.07 -7.07
C GLY A 71 8.70 -10.67 -7.00
N TRP A 72 8.46 -11.60 -7.92
CA TRP A 72 7.20 -12.35 -8.00
C TRP A 72 7.23 -13.54 -7.06
N ILE A 73 6.10 -13.82 -6.41
CA ILE A 73 5.87 -15.04 -5.65
C ILE A 73 4.57 -15.68 -6.10
N ARG A 74 4.56 -17.01 -6.23
CA ARG A 74 3.36 -17.78 -6.53
C ARG A 74 2.89 -18.45 -5.26
N SER A 75 1.64 -18.19 -4.87
CA SER A 75 0.99 -18.91 -3.77
C SER A 75 0.79 -20.37 -4.18
N GLU A 76 1.27 -21.31 -3.36
CA GLU A 76 1.06 -22.74 -3.59
C GLU A 76 -0.42 -23.13 -3.41
N ASP A 77 -1.12 -22.49 -2.47
CA ASP A 77 -2.51 -22.79 -2.16
C ASP A 77 -3.49 -22.36 -3.26
N SER A 78 -3.30 -21.15 -3.79
CA SER A 78 -4.22 -20.55 -4.76
C SER A 78 -3.72 -20.58 -6.20
N GLY A 79 -2.42 -20.83 -6.40
CA GLY A 79 -1.76 -20.71 -7.70
C GLY A 79 -1.58 -19.28 -8.19
N ARG A 80 -2.06 -18.27 -7.44
CA ARG A 80 -2.03 -16.85 -7.80
C ARG A 80 -0.64 -16.26 -7.64
N TRP A 81 -0.33 -15.29 -8.49
CA TRP A 81 0.91 -14.52 -8.42
C TRP A 81 0.73 -13.24 -7.60
N TYR A 82 1.75 -12.88 -6.86
CA TYR A 82 1.85 -11.66 -6.08
C TYR A 82 3.19 -10.99 -6.36
N TYR A 83 3.22 -9.67 -6.28
CA TYR A 83 4.45 -8.91 -6.46
C TYR A 83 4.88 -8.26 -5.15
N ILE A 84 6.15 -8.46 -4.78
CA ILE A 84 6.76 -7.97 -3.55
C ILE A 84 7.81 -6.93 -3.90
N VAL A 85 7.84 -5.83 -3.17
CA VAL A 85 8.89 -4.80 -3.23
C VAL A 85 9.34 -4.53 -1.81
N ASP A 86 10.63 -4.68 -1.56
CA ASP A 86 11.24 -4.49 -0.23
C ASP A 86 10.51 -5.25 0.89
N GLY A 87 10.15 -6.50 0.61
CA GLY A 87 9.40 -7.36 1.52
C GLY A 87 7.89 -7.07 1.60
N GLN A 88 7.39 -5.93 1.09
CA GLN A 88 5.97 -5.55 1.14
C GLN A 88 5.19 -5.97 -0.12
N MET A 89 4.01 -6.55 0.08
CA MET A 89 3.08 -6.90 -1.00
C MET A 89 2.52 -5.65 -1.67
N GLN A 90 2.58 -5.62 -2.99
CA GLN A 90 2.07 -4.52 -3.80
C GLN A 90 0.62 -4.76 -4.21
N THR A 91 -0.11 -3.65 -4.40
CA THR A 91 -1.44 -3.61 -5.04
C THR A 91 -1.44 -2.51 -6.11
N GLY A 92 -2.40 -2.55 -7.03
CA GLY A 92 -2.47 -1.60 -8.14
C GLY A 92 -1.49 -1.92 -9.28
N TRP A 93 -1.11 -0.91 -10.05
CA TRP A 93 -0.20 -1.06 -11.17
C TRP A 93 1.25 -1.19 -10.71
N ALA A 94 1.96 -2.17 -11.25
CA ALA A 94 3.39 -2.36 -11.03
C ALA A 94 4.12 -2.63 -12.36
N SER A 95 5.34 -2.13 -12.46
CA SER A 95 6.25 -2.43 -13.56
C SER A 95 7.29 -3.44 -13.11
N TRP A 96 7.53 -4.45 -13.94
CA TRP A 96 8.61 -5.40 -13.76
C TRP A 96 9.26 -5.72 -15.11
N LYS A 97 10.57 -5.47 -15.20
CA LYS A 97 11.39 -5.68 -16.41
C LYS A 97 10.78 -5.06 -17.67
N GLY A 98 10.25 -3.84 -17.56
CA GLY A 98 9.68 -3.09 -18.69
C GLY A 98 8.28 -3.56 -19.14
N LYS A 99 7.65 -4.47 -18.41
CA LYS A 99 6.25 -4.86 -18.59
C LYS A 99 5.41 -4.36 -17.42
N TRP A 100 4.16 -4.03 -17.70
CA TRP A 100 3.18 -3.61 -16.69
C TRP A 100 2.27 -4.75 -16.29
N TYR A 101 1.91 -4.79 -15.01
CA TYR A 101 1.03 -5.78 -14.41
C TYR A 101 0.08 -5.08 -13.44
N PHE A 102 -1.10 -5.64 -13.24
CA PHE A 102 -2.04 -5.14 -12.24
C PHE A 102 -2.22 -6.15 -11.12
N LEU A 103 -2.05 -5.70 -9.88
CA LEU A 103 -2.28 -6.46 -8.66
C LEU A 103 -3.61 -6.00 -8.07
N ASN A 104 -4.54 -6.92 -7.88
CA ASN A 104 -5.85 -6.59 -7.31
C ASN A 104 -5.73 -6.08 -5.86
N ALA A 105 -6.83 -5.61 -5.28
CA ALA A 105 -6.85 -5.13 -3.90
C ALA A 105 -6.41 -6.18 -2.86
N ASP A 106 -6.53 -7.46 -3.18
CA ASP A 106 -6.03 -8.57 -2.37
C ASP A 106 -4.59 -8.99 -2.71
N GLY A 107 -3.90 -8.22 -3.55
CA GLY A 107 -2.52 -8.42 -3.99
C GLY A 107 -2.32 -9.40 -5.14
N GLY A 108 -3.34 -10.19 -5.51
CA GLY A 108 -3.16 -11.18 -6.55
C GLY A 108 -3.21 -10.58 -7.95
N MET A 109 -2.29 -10.99 -8.81
CA MET A 109 -2.14 -10.54 -10.19
C MET A 109 -3.42 -10.79 -11.01
N ALA A 110 -3.84 -9.77 -11.76
CA ALA A 110 -4.90 -9.90 -12.75
C ALA A 110 -4.35 -10.53 -14.04
N GLU A 111 -5.14 -11.40 -14.65
CA GLU A 111 -4.87 -12.01 -15.94
C GLU A 111 -6.14 -12.04 -16.80
N LYS A 112 -5.97 -12.05 -18.13
CA LYS A 112 -7.01 -12.22 -19.16
C LYS A 112 -8.22 -11.28 -19.01
N GLN A 113 -7.99 -10.03 -18.63
CA GLN A 113 -9.07 -9.08 -18.39
C GLN A 113 -8.68 -7.63 -18.69
N TRP A 114 -9.71 -6.80 -18.85
CA TRP A 114 -9.56 -5.35 -18.89
C TRP A 114 -9.32 -4.79 -17.49
N VAL A 115 -8.36 -3.87 -17.37
CA VAL A 115 -8.12 -3.04 -16.19
C VAL A 115 -8.03 -1.59 -16.68
N GLY A 116 -9.10 -0.82 -16.44
CA GLY A 116 -9.24 0.50 -17.05
C GLY A 116 -9.23 0.39 -18.58
N ASN A 117 -8.36 1.15 -19.24
CA ASN A 117 -8.22 1.16 -20.70
C ASN A 117 -7.12 0.20 -21.22
N PHE A 118 -6.61 -0.67 -20.35
CA PHE A 118 -5.54 -1.63 -20.67
C PHE A 118 -6.06 -3.06 -20.54
N TYR A 119 -5.52 -3.98 -21.34
CA TYR A 119 -5.83 -5.40 -21.21
C TYR A 119 -4.60 -6.17 -20.72
N VAL A 120 -4.74 -6.89 -19.61
CA VAL A 120 -3.71 -7.80 -19.10
C VAL A 120 -3.89 -9.20 -19.69
N GLY A 121 -2.81 -9.74 -20.24
CA GLY A 121 -2.80 -11.02 -20.96
C GLY A 121 -2.82 -12.25 -20.04
N GLU A 122 -2.56 -13.42 -20.64
CA GLU A 122 -2.45 -14.69 -19.91
C GLU A 122 -1.24 -14.75 -18.96
N ASP A 123 -0.15 -14.04 -19.29
CA ASP A 123 1.00 -13.88 -18.39
C ASP A 123 0.82 -12.73 -17.39
N GLY A 124 -0.36 -12.11 -17.34
CA GLY A 124 -0.68 -10.93 -16.53
C GLY A 124 -0.06 -9.62 -17.03
N ALA A 125 0.78 -9.66 -18.06
CA ALA A 125 1.39 -8.45 -18.61
C ALA A 125 0.38 -7.68 -19.46
N VAL A 126 0.43 -6.35 -19.41
CA VAL A 126 -0.33 -5.49 -20.32
C VAL A 126 0.09 -5.78 -21.76
N LEU A 127 -0.90 -6.07 -22.59
CA LEU A 127 -0.72 -6.23 -24.02
C LEU A 127 -0.43 -4.86 -24.66
N THR A 128 0.52 -4.81 -25.60
CA THR A 128 0.90 -3.59 -26.32
C THR A 128 1.07 -3.89 -27.81
N ASN A 129 0.79 -2.90 -28.68
CA ASN A 129 0.94 -3.02 -30.13
C ASN A 129 0.31 -4.29 -30.74
N THR A 130 -0.84 -4.71 -30.21
CA THR A 130 -1.51 -5.95 -30.59
C THR A 130 -3.03 -5.79 -30.48
N GLU A 131 -3.77 -6.88 -30.65
CA GLU A 131 -5.21 -6.93 -30.52
C GLU A 131 -5.60 -7.83 -29.32
N THR A 132 -6.63 -7.42 -28.58
CA THR A 132 -7.23 -8.22 -27.50
C THR A 132 -8.07 -9.36 -28.07
N PRO A 133 -8.40 -10.40 -27.27
CA PRO A 133 -9.24 -11.51 -27.74
C PRO A 133 -10.64 -11.10 -28.23
N ASP A 134 -11.17 -9.97 -27.74
CA ASP A 134 -12.44 -9.37 -28.14
C ASP A 134 -12.32 -8.35 -29.28
N GLY A 135 -11.13 -8.22 -29.90
CA GLY A 135 -10.93 -7.50 -31.16
C GLY A 135 -10.53 -6.03 -31.04
N TRP A 136 -10.16 -5.55 -29.85
CA TRP A 136 -9.71 -4.17 -29.66
C TRP A 136 -8.21 -4.04 -29.91
N LYS A 137 -7.84 -3.04 -30.71
CA LYS A 137 -6.43 -2.73 -31.00
C LYS A 137 -5.82 -1.89 -29.88
N LEU A 138 -4.60 -2.21 -29.49
CA LEU A 138 -3.87 -1.57 -28.41
C LEU A 138 -2.66 -0.79 -28.95
N SER A 139 -2.39 0.34 -28.32
CA SER A 139 -1.26 1.22 -28.63
C SER A 139 0.06 0.71 -28.05
N GLY A 140 1.15 1.45 -28.30
CA GLY A 140 2.47 1.16 -27.74
C GLY A 140 2.57 1.33 -26.22
N ASN A 141 1.73 2.17 -25.61
CA ASN A 141 1.62 2.28 -24.15
C ASN A 141 0.60 1.30 -23.56
N GLY A 142 -0.07 0.50 -24.40
CA GLY A 142 -1.03 -0.53 -24.01
C GLY A 142 -2.48 -0.06 -23.92
N SER A 143 -2.75 1.24 -23.90
CA SER A 143 -4.15 1.72 -23.92
C SER A 143 -4.82 1.37 -25.24
N TYR A 144 -6.12 1.06 -25.22
CA TYR A 144 -6.84 0.76 -26.45
C TYR A 144 -6.91 1.98 -27.39
N LEU A 145 -7.01 1.71 -28.68
CA LEU A 145 -7.07 2.73 -29.71
C LEU A 145 -8.51 3.20 -29.93
N LEU A 146 -8.78 4.48 -29.69
CA LEU A 146 -10.01 5.13 -30.12
C LEU A 146 -9.73 5.96 -31.38
N LYS A 147 -10.42 5.63 -32.48
CA LYS A 147 -10.23 6.28 -33.80
C LYS A 147 -8.75 6.27 -34.26
N GLY A 148 -8.04 5.19 -33.97
CA GLY A 148 -6.64 4.98 -34.37
C GLY A 148 -5.60 5.69 -33.52
N LYS A 149 -5.99 6.31 -32.40
CA LYS A 149 -5.06 6.97 -31.45
C LYS A 149 -5.18 6.34 -30.06
N PRO A 150 -4.11 6.34 -29.25
CA PRO A 150 -4.18 5.87 -27.87
C PRO A 150 -5.27 6.61 -27.10
N THR A 151 -5.95 5.93 -26.18
CA THR A 151 -6.97 6.57 -25.34
C THR A 151 -6.37 7.26 -24.14
N GLU A 152 -5.31 6.69 -23.55
CA GLU A 152 -4.56 7.33 -22.47
C GLU A 152 -3.18 7.67 -23.00
N GLU A 153 -2.82 8.95 -23.05
CA GLU A 153 -1.52 9.39 -23.56
C GLU A 153 -1.14 10.75 -22.97
N LEU A 154 0.05 10.80 -22.37
CA LEU A 154 0.70 12.03 -21.98
C LEU A 154 1.55 12.56 -23.13
N ASN A 155 1.63 13.89 -23.26
CA ASN A 155 2.58 14.49 -24.17
C ASN A 155 4.02 14.13 -23.77
N GLU A 156 4.94 14.11 -24.74
CA GLU A 156 6.33 13.68 -24.54
C GLU A 156 7.05 14.44 -23.42
N LYS A 157 6.76 15.73 -23.23
CA LYS A 157 7.40 16.55 -22.20
C LYS A 157 6.96 16.13 -20.80
N THR A 158 5.66 15.90 -20.62
CA THR A 158 5.06 15.44 -19.35
C THR A 158 5.46 14.00 -19.05
N ALA A 159 5.50 13.11 -20.06
CA ALA A 159 5.84 11.70 -19.89
C ALA A 159 7.28 11.43 -19.38
N ARG A 160 8.16 12.43 -19.30
CA ARG A 160 9.57 12.24 -18.89
C ARG A 160 9.74 11.70 -17.48
N TYR A 161 8.83 11.99 -16.55
CA TYR A 161 8.93 11.46 -15.19
C TYR A 161 8.67 9.95 -15.11
N ILE A 162 8.01 9.35 -16.11
CA ILE A 162 7.72 7.91 -16.13
C ILE A 162 9.03 7.14 -16.03
N LYS A 163 10.02 7.50 -16.86
CA LYS A 163 11.34 6.86 -16.85
C LYS A 163 12.03 7.04 -15.49
N VAL A 164 11.92 8.23 -14.89
CA VAL A 164 12.50 8.52 -13.58
C VAL A 164 11.88 7.62 -12.49
N LEU A 165 10.56 7.47 -12.46
CA LEU A 165 9.88 6.58 -11.51
C LEU A 165 10.15 5.09 -11.78
N MET A 166 10.44 4.71 -13.03
CA MET A 166 10.87 3.33 -13.34
C MET A 166 12.29 3.04 -12.84
N GLU A 167 13.19 4.04 -12.87
CA GLU A 167 14.58 3.91 -12.41
C GLU A 167 14.70 4.11 -10.88
N HIS A 168 13.83 4.96 -10.31
CA HIS A 168 13.78 5.31 -8.89
C HIS A 168 12.35 5.15 -8.36
N PRO A 169 11.86 3.91 -8.16
CA PRO A 169 10.48 3.65 -7.73
C PRO A 169 10.16 4.16 -6.31
N ASP A 170 11.19 4.44 -5.52
CA ASP A 170 11.13 5.02 -4.18
C ASP A 170 11.36 6.54 -4.17
N ALA A 171 11.44 7.19 -5.33
CA ALA A 171 11.64 8.63 -5.43
C ALA A 171 10.56 9.41 -4.66
N ARG A 172 11.02 10.35 -3.83
CA ARG A 172 10.14 11.21 -3.06
C ARG A 172 9.57 12.29 -3.96
N ALA A 173 8.25 12.36 -4.05
CA ALA A 173 7.56 13.37 -4.83
C ALA A 173 7.16 14.58 -3.99
N VAL A 174 7.29 15.77 -4.57
CA VAL A 174 6.82 17.03 -3.99
C VAL A 174 5.94 17.74 -5.02
N PHE A 175 4.80 18.23 -4.55
CA PHE A 175 3.84 19.03 -5.32
C PHE A 175 3.65 20.36 -4.59
N ASP A 176 4.33 21.40 -5.03
CA ASP A 176 4.49 22.67 -4.30
C ASP A 176 3.99 23.91 -5.05
N SER A 177 3.32 23.72 -6.20
CA SER A 177 2.69 24.81 -6.96
C SER A 177 1.29 24.45 -7.48
N PRO A 178 0.28 24.38 -6.60
CA PRO A 178 -1.05 23.85 -6.93
C PRO A 178 -1.96 24.83 -7.68
N SER A 179 -1.54 26.09 -7.85
CA SER A 179 -2.33 27.12 -8.56
C SER A 179 -2.42 26.89 -10.09
N GLN A 180 -1.95 25.75 -10.59
CA GLN A 180 -1.92 25.45 -12.01
C GLN A 180 -2.32 23.98 -12.24
N LEU A 181 -3.58 23.68 -11.97
CA LEU A 181 -4.19 22.44 -12.43
C LEU A 181 -4.93 22.70 -13.74
N VAL A 182 -4.66 21.87 -14.74
CA VAL A 182 -5.33 21.95 -16.05
C VAL A 182 -6.01 20.61 -16.32
N MET A 183 -7.31 20.67 -16.58
CA MET A 183 -8.03 19.52 -17.12
C MET A 183 -7.65 19.38 -18.59
N GLU A 184 -7.08 18.23 -18.95
CA GLU A 184 -6.82 17.87 -20.34
C GLU A 184 -7.72 16.72 -20.76
N ASN A 185 -7.95 16.60 -22.06
CA ASN A 185 -8.74 15.51 -22.63
C ASN A 185 -7.92 14.76 -23.67
N GLY A 186 -7.28 13.68 -23.25
CA GLY A 186 -6.50 12.81 -24.13
C GLY A 186 -7.42 11.88 -24.89
N ASN A 187 -7.76 12.23 -26.14
CA ASN A 187 -8.51 11.34 -27.06
C ASN A 187 -9.71 10.58 -26.42
N GLY A 188 -10.51 11.26 -25.60
CA GLY A 188 -11.68 10.68 -24.91
C GLY A 188 -11.44 10.27 -23.45
N TYR A 189 -10.18 10.26 -23.00
CA TYR A 189 -9.79 10.08 -21.62
C TYR A 189 -9.33 11.39 -20.98
N PRO A 190 -10.18 12.04 -20.17
CA PRO A 190 -9.80 13.24 -19.44
C PRO A 190 -8.94 12.93 -18.21
N PHE A 191 -7.88 13.72 -18.04
CA PHE A 191 -6.92 13.63 -16.93
C PHE A 191 -6.56 15.04 -16.42
N VAL A 192 -5.86 15.09 -15.28
CA VAL A 192 -5.45 16.32 -14.63
C VAL A 192 -3.95 16.52 -14.83
N ILE A 193 -3.52 17.71 -15.27
CA ILE A 193 -2.12 18.10 -15.26
C ILE A 193 -1.83 18.98 -14.05
N PHE A 194 -0.88 18.55 -13.22
CA PHE A 194 -0.26 19.34 -12.16
C PHE A 194 1.04 19.94 -12.69
N LYS A 195 1.16 21.28 -12.75
CA LYS A 195 2.29 21.93 -13.47
C LYS A 195 3.66 21.85 -12.78
N LYS A 196 3.72 21.50 -11.50
CA LYS A 196 5.00 21.38 -10.80
C LYS A 196 5.04 20.20 -9.83
N MET A 197 5.59 19.11 -10.32
CA MET A 197 6.07 18.00 -9.51
C MET A 197 7.59 18.01 -9.55
N SER A 198 8.20 17.81 -8.38
CA SER A 198 9.63 17.54 -8.25
C SER A 198 9.81 16.13 -7.70
N LEU A 199 10.68 15.33 -8.31
CA LEU A 199 11.07 14.01 -7.81
C LEU A 199 12.49 14.07 -7.28
N TYR A 200 12.70 13.53 -6.09
CA TYR A 200 14.00 13.47 -5.43
C TYR A 200 14.40 12.03 -5.16
N ASP A 201 15.69 11.73 -5.33
CA ASP A 201 16.24 10.46 -4.89
C ASP A 201 16.04 10.29 -3.38
N SER A 202 15.52 9.13 -2.96
CA SER A 202 15.09 8.88 -1.59
C SER A 202 16.26 8.91 -0.58
N LYS A 203 17.49 8.61 -1.03
CA LYS A 203 18.66 8.44 -0.18
C LYS A 203 19.55 9.68 -0.17
N THR A 204 19.77 10.26 -1.34
CA THR A 204 20.70 11.37 -1.55
C THR A 204 20.01 12.73 -1.55
N SER A 205 18.67 12.76 -1.69
CA SER A 205 17.88 13.98 -1.90
C SER A 205 18.26 14.77 -3.17
N GLU A 206 18.95 14.15 -4.12
CA GLU A 206 19.25 14.74 -5.43
C GLU A 206 17.95 14.94 -6.23
N LEU A 207 17.85 16.07 -6.97
CA LEU A 207 16.71 16.33 -7.86
C LEU A 207 16.81 15.47 -9.12
N LEU A 208 15.85 14.57 -9.31
CA LEU A 208 15.78 13.67 -10.47
C LEU A 208 14.90 14.21 -11.59
N TYR A 209 13.84 14.95 -11.23
CA TYR A 209 12.88 15.49 -12.18
C TYR A 209 12.24 16.76 -11.63
N GLU A 210 11.94 17.70 -12.51
CA GLU A 210 11.01 18.80 -12.25
C GLU A 210 10.18 19.09 -13.50
N GLY A 211 8.86 19.20 -13.35
CA GLY A 211 7.94 19.56 -14.42
C GLY A 211 6.51 19.15 -14.18
N ASP A 212 5.73 19.06 -15.26
CA ASP A 212 4.33 18.66 -15.21
C ASP A 212 4.19 17.18 -14.78
N ALA A 213 3.10 16.86 -14.09
CA ALA A 213 2.69 15.51 -13.75
C ALA A 213 1.23 15.27 -14.18
N GLY A 214 0.97 14.12 -14.79
CA GLY A 214 -0.38 13.73 -15.19
C GLY A 214 -1.02 12.83 -14.15
N PHE A 215 -2.25 13.13 -13.76
CA PHE A 215 -3.02 12.37 -12.77
C PHE A 215 -4.29 11.81 -13.38
N HIS A 216 -4.65 10.59 -12.99
CA HIS A 216 -6.03 10.12 -13.05
C HIS A 216 -6.93 11.10 -12.31
N ARG A 217 -8.17 11.31 -12.78
CA ARG A 217 -9.12 12.20 -12.08
C ARG A 217 -9.53 11.69 -10.70
N ASN A 218 -9.43 10.39 -10.51
CA ASN A 218 -9.72 9.64 -9.30
C ASN A 218 -8.43 9.10 -8.65
N ALA A 219 -7.27 9.70 -8.95
CA ALA A 219 -6.05 9.35 -8.25
C ALA A 219 -6.24 9.65 -6.76
N VAL A 220 -5.80 8.71 -5.93
CA VAL A 220 -5.92 8.81 -4.47
C VAL A 220 -4.56 9.13 -3.88
N LEU A 221 -4.54 10.10 -2.99
CA LEU A 221 -3.43 10.31 -2.07
C LEU A 221 -3.86 9.79 -0.71
N GLU A 222 -3.02 8.97 -0.10
CA GLU A 222 -3.10 8.72 1.34
C GLU A 222 -2.09 9.59 2.10
N TYR A 223 -2.43 10.11 3.26
CA TYR A 223 -1.48 10.83 4.12
C TYR A 223 -1.88 10.72 5.59
N TYR A 224 -0.92 10.88 6.49
CA TYR A 224 -1.18 10.90 7.93
C TYR A 224 -1.19 12.34 8.45
N ASP A 225 -2.28 12.76 9.08
CA ASP A 225 -2.45 14.14 9.56
C ASP A 225 -1.91 14.38 10.98
N GLY A 226 -1.40 13.34 11.63
CA GLY A 226 -0.97 13.37 13.02
C GLY A 226 -1.84 12.51 13.95
N GLU A 227 -3.06 12.19 13.53
CA GLU A 227 -4.01 11.37 14.29
C GLU A 227 -4.38 10.09 13.53
N GLU A 228 -4.81 10.21 12.28
CA GLU A 228 -5.26 9.08 11.46
C GLU A 228 -4.83 9.18 10.00
N LEU A 229 -4.99 8.05 9.28
CA LEU A 229 -4.81 8.01 7.84
C LEU A 229 -5.97 8.72 7.15
N LYS A 230 -5.66 9.68 6.28
CA LYS A 230 -6.61 10.42 5.45
C LYS A 230 -6.40 10.07 3.99
N LEU A 231 -7.50 10.02 3.25
CA LEU A 231 -7.50 9.87 1.80
C LEU A 231 -7.97 11.17 1.15
N MET A 232 -7.33 11.56 0.06
CA MET A 232 -7.63 12.76 -0.70
C MET A 232 -7.73 12.41 -2.18
N GLN A 233 -8.74 12.94 -2.86
CA GLN A 233 -8.91 12.77 -4.29
C GLN A 233 -8.16 13.87 -5.06
N THR A 234 -7.91 13.63 -6.35
CA THR A 234 -7.16 14.54 -7.22
C THR A 234 -7.72 15.97 -7.27
N MET A 235 -9.03 16.15 -7.17
CA MET A 235 -9.62 17.50 -7.19
C MET A 235 -9.46 18.23 -5.85
N ASP A 236 -9.32 17.50 -4.74
CA ASP A 236 -9.09 18.07 -3.41
C ASP A 236 -7.64 18.54 -3.22
N PHE A 237 -6.72 18.10 -4.09
CA PHE A 237 -5.38 18.73 -4.21
C PHE A 237 -5.48 20.24 -4.41
N MET A 238 -6.52 20.75 -5.08
CA MET A 238 -6.72 22.19 -5.31
C MET A 238 -6.77 23.00 -4.02
N GLN A 239 -7.16 22.38 -2.91
CA GLN A 239 -7.31 23.05 -1.62
C GLN A 239 -6.03 23.03 -0.79
N HIS A 240 -5.02 22.24 -1.19
CA HIS A 240 -3.80 22.03 -0.42
C HIS A 240 -2.59 22.61 -1.14
N HIS A 241 -1.91 23.55 -0.47
CA HIS A 241 -0.81 24.31 -1.09
C HIS A 241 0.50 23.54 -1.27
N TYR A 242 0.65 22.42 -0.55
CA TYR A 242 1.89 21.65 -0.52
C TYR A 242 1.59 20.18 -0.24
N LEU A 243 2.21 19.31 -1.00
CA LEU A 243 2.17 17.88 -0.78
C LEU A 243 3.56 17.27 -0.94
N SER A 244 3.91 16.31 -0.09
CA SER A 244 4.98 15.36 -0.38
C SER A 244 4.53 13.92 -0.18
N GLY A 245 5.09 13.01 -0.96
CA GLY A 245 4.86 11.58 -0.87
C GLY A 245 6.13 10.77 -1.06
N LYS A 246 6.21 9.61 -0.40
CA LYS A 246 7.33 8.65 -0.46
C LYS A 246 7.24 7.70 -1.64
N GLN A 247 6.06 7.56 -2.23
CA GLN A 247 5.85 6.67 -3.37
C GLN A 247 4.79 7.25 -4.30
N VAL A 248 5.02 7.14 -5.60
CA VAL A 248 4.08 7.53 -6.66
C VAL A 248 3.84 6.33 -7.55
N LEU A 249 2.59 5.85 -7.58
CA LEU A 249 2.17 4.79 -8.48
C LEU A 249 1.57 5.39 -9.73
N ILE A 250 2.02 4.90 -10.87
CA ILE A 250 1.54 5.28 -12.19
C ILE A 250 1.00 4.06 -12.91
N ASP A 251 0.10 4.30 -13.86
CA ASP A 251 -0.38 3.27 -14.76
C ASP A 251 0.54 3.08 -15.98
N PRO A 252 0.21 2.18 -16.94
CA PRO A 252 1.03 1.97 -18.12
C PRO A 252 1.16 3.18 -19.06
N ALA A 253 0.19 4.10 -19.07
CA ALA A 253 0.27 5.36 -19.81
C ALA A 253 1.07 6.45 -19.06
N GLY A 254 1.45 6.17 -17.82
CA GLY A 254 2.22 7.06 -16.95
C GLY A 254 1.39 8.00 -16.10
N LEU A 255 0.06 7.91 -16.13
CA LEU A 255 -0.78 8.73 -15.27
C LEU A 255 -0.66 8.27 -13.83
N ILE A 256 -0.46 9.21 -12.92
CA ILE A 256 -0.43 8.97 -11.48
C ILE A 256 -1.82 8.49 -11.05
N THR A 257 -1.86 7.31 -10.44
CA THR A 257 -3.07 6.68 -9.89
C THR A 257 -3.09 6.74 -8.37
N TYR A 258 -1.92 6.79 -7.73
CA TYR A 258 -1.81 6.79 -6.29
C TYR A 258 -0.55 7.48 -5.79
N VAL A 259 -0.65 8.14 -4.63
CA VAL A 259 0.51 8.71 -3.93
C VAL A 259 0.45 8.31 -2.46
N VAL A 260 1.54 7.76 -1.94
CA VAL A 260 1.73 7.51 -0.51
C VAL A 260 2.35 8.75 0.12
N GLY A 261 1.57 9.49 0.88
CA GLY A 261 1.96 10.75 1.51
C GLY A 261 2.96 10.59 2.66
N GLU A 262 3.71 11.66 2.93
CA GLU A 262 4.58 11.72 4.10
C GLU A 262 3.83 12.24 5.34
N LYS A 263 4.21 11.72 6.51
CA LYS A 263 3.85 12.33 7.78
C LYS A 263 4.53 13.71 7.85
N ARG A 264 3.71 14.77 7.92
CA ARG A 264 4.19 16.13 8.17
C ARG A 264 4.73 16.27 9.58
#